data_AF-A0A5C6XDM9-F1
#
_entry.id   AF-A0A5C6XDM9-F1
#
_cell.length_a   1.000
_cell.length_b   1.000
_cell.length_c   1.000
_cell.angle_alpha   90.00
_cell.angle_beta   90.00
_cell.angle_gamma   90.00
#
_symmetry.space_group_name_H-M   'P 1'
#
loop_
_entity.id
_entity.type
_entity.pdbx_description
1 polymer ?
#
loop_
_entity_poly.entity_id
_entity_poly.type
_entity_poly.pdbx_seq_one_letter_code
_entity_poly.pdbx_strand_id
1 'polypeptide(L)'
;MKFPAALPSPRPQALLLALLLAAACATNKPSSTLGEAPSLDLPSREKIQEIVTAPAPSISLEELVGPQPAERWNLVAPLPDTLGHVPRQNLEVWEQAFAQKVDSLDNTARSEASHCVARQNAHYYVAQQRWPDNELDTYIGARCGWIGPDHFARLSYLNANTPLDQVEALAADKINTFIDESRNRYTGLVDFGMHVERIGQNVVIVMSAGRRTMTVTPRPITFDEQGTLEGRVLDERYDYVRAYITVGNLDARRCERDQSVRYPDFRFHCGDDSPTEPRGRAYVEFSLSLSDQPWSDIGTMALFVTDLDDPRYVSATVAVPDVRDASDAFSRIATQLNRIRTLSGMQPVERSEAQSRTISKVFPHLLQAIHDKDAAASELYQGAVTAGWDIGEPILYGDFTIRHYRAENPAKVMALILTSPTARDMLFDPNLSHIALAAVQNEGSTSLLIGGYNRVPDLSEDELVARALNTINSARDAVGNRPVYDSGDYQRAAVILSGAIARGQVTPARATDRVVNAMVNNLQTGVRYWTLTARDLDDFHVPDELVNARLLRAAVIAAPYRHPDDPWHLYRVIIMYAEDDIR
;
A
#
# COMPACT_ATOMS: atom_id res chain seq x y z
N MET A 1 -43.48 -9.04 -61.07
CA MET A 1 -43.23 -10.49 -60.86
C MET A 1 -43.55 -10.77 -59.39
N LYS A 2 -44.81 -11.13 -59.07
CA LYS A 2 -45.32 -12.48 -58.77
C LYS A 2 -44.60 -13.19 -57.60
N PHE A 3 -45.21 -13.03 -56.41
CA PHE A 3 -45.38 -13.90 -55.22
C PHE A 3 -45.34 -15.43 -55.47
N PRO A 4 -45.53 -16.32 -54.44
CA PRO A 4 -45.07 -16.39 -53.04
C PRO A 4 -44.66 -17.84 -52.64
N ALA A 5 -44.41 -18.12 -51.35
CA ALA A 5 -45.16 -19.10 -50.52
C ALA A 5 -44.31 -19.80 -49.45
N ALA A 6 -44.90 -19.93 -48.27
CA ALA A 6 -44.37 -20.56 -47.07
C ALA A 6 -44.78 -22.05 -46.95
N LEU A 7 -43.94 -22.81 -46.23
CA LEU A 7 -44.19 -23.97 -45.34
C LEU A 7 -44.96 -25.21 -45.89
N PRO A 8 -44.54 -26.45 -45.55
CA PRO A 8 -44.78 -26.97 -44.19
C PRO A 8 -43.73 -27.95 -43.62
N SER A 9 -43.72 -28.07 -42.29
CA SER A 9 -43.23 -29.26 -41.55
C SER A 9 -44.30 -30.37 -41.56
N PRO A 10 -43.98 -31.68 -41.41
CA PRO A 10 -43.73 -32.26 -40.07
C PRO A 10 -42.73 -33.45 -39.99
N ARG A 11 -42.13 -33.62 -38.79
CA ARG A 11 -41.76 -34.83 -37.97
C ARG A 11 -41.59 -36.23 -38.64
N PRO A 12 -41.06 -37.25 -37.92
CA PRO A 12 -39.95 -37.32 -36.95
C PRO A 12 -39.03 -38.53 -37.22
N GLN A 13 -37.73 -38.48 -36.92
CA GLN A 13 -36.97 -39.72 -36.66
C GLN A 13 -36.01 -39.51 -35.49
N ALA A 14 -36.31 -40.26 -34.44
CA ALA A 14 -35.42 -40.52 -33.32
C ALA A 14 -34.12 -41.16 -33.82
N LEU A 15 -32.98 -40.75 -33.29
CA LEU A 15 -31.94 -41.66 -32.86
C LEU A 15 -30.91 -40.91 -32.00
N LEU A 16 -30.77 -41.39 -30.77
CA LEU A 16 -29.56 -41.39 -29.93
C LEU A 16 -28.55 -40.24 -30.13
N LEU A 17 -28.45 -39.38 -29.12
CA LEU A 17 -27.16 -39.16 -28.48
C LEU A 17 -27.37 -38.86 -27.00
N ALA A 18 -27.12 -39.90 -26.20
CA ALA A 18 -27.00 -39.82 -24.76
C ALA A 18 -25.71 -39.06 -24.41
N LEU A 19 -25.81 -37.83 -23.91
CA LEU A 19 -24.70 -37.09 -23.32
C LEU A 19 -25.19 -35.85 -22.56
N LEU A 20 -26.13 -36.02 -21.63
CA LEU A 20 -26.55 -34.96 -20.72
C LEU A 20 -27.11 -35.61 -19.46
N LEU A 21 -26.22 -35.92 -18.51
CA LEU A 21 -26.50 -36.16 -17.09
C LEU A 21 -25.15 -36.36 -16.36
N ALA A 22 -24.35 -35.29 -16.34
CA ALA A 22 -23.32 -35.09 -15.33
C ALA A 22 -23.68 -33.78 -14.62
N ALA A 23 -24.68 -33.85 -13.75
CA ALA A 23 -24.93 -32.82 -12.76
C ALA A 23 -23.69 -32.76 -11.87
N ALA A 24 -22.89 -31.71 -12.07
CA ALA A 24 -21.72 -31.38 -11.29
C ALA A 24 -22.15 -31.02 -9.87
N CYS A 25 -22.25 -32.03 -9.00
CA CYS A 25 -22.00 -31.85 -7.57
C CYS A 25 -20.49 -31.70 -7.39
N ALA A 26 -19.95 -30.55 -7.80
CA ALA A 26 -18.62 -30.12 -7.38
C ALA A 26 -18.75 -29.54 -5.97
N THR A 27 -18.87 -30.42 -4.98
CA THR A 27 -18.49 -30.06 -3.62
C THR A 27 -16.97 -29.86 -3.63
N ASN A 28 -16.53 -28.61 -3.46
CA ASN A 28 -15.14 -28.28 -3.22
C ASN A 28 -14.68 -29.06 -1.99
N LYS A 29 -13.95 -30.16 -2.22
CA LYS A 29 -13.17 -30.81 -1.18
C LYS A 29 -12.02 -29.86 -0.82
N PRO A 30 -11.82 -29.47 0.45
CA PRO A 30 -10.54 -28.92 0.86
C PRO A 30 -9.52 -30.05 0.75
N SER A 31 -8.81 -30.08 -0.37
CA SER A 31 -7.66 -30.94 -0.60
C SER A 31 -6.39 -30.17 -0.20
N SER A 32 -6.34 -29.68 1.04
CA SER A 32 -5.07 -29.47 1.71
C SER A 32 -4.59 -30.83 2.19
N THR A 33 -3.36 -31.22 1.85
CA THR A 33 -2.64 -32.23 2.62
C THR A 33 -2.85 -31.97 4.11
N LEU A 34 -3.44 -32.93 4.82
CA LEU A 34 -3.66 -32.86 6.26
C LEU A 34 -2.32 -32.57 6.95
N GLY A 35 -2.09 -31.33 7.39
CA GLY A 35 -1.07 -31.03 8.38
C GLY A 35 -0.13 -29.85 8.14
N GLU A 36 -0.15 -29.21 6.97
CA GLU A 36 0.75 -28.07 6.71
C GLU A 36 -0.06 -26.81 6.39
N ALA A 37 0.28 -25.71 7.05
CA ALA A 37 -0.27 -24.40 6.72
C ALA A 37 0.18 -24.03 5.29
N PRO A 38 -0.65 -23.35 4.49
CA PRO A 38 -0.28 -22.99 3.12
C PRO A 38 1.04 -22.22 3.12
N SER A 39 1.91 -22.56 2.16
CA SER A 39 3.12 -21.82 1.87
C SER A 39 2.78 -20.39 1.45
N LEU A 40 3.72 -19.48 1.64
CA LEU A 40 3.69 -18.18 1.01
C LEU A 40 3.75 -18.33 -0.51
N ASP A 41 3.00 -17.50 -1.23
CA ASP A 41 3.13 -17.39 -2.69
C ASP A 41 4.34 -16.53 -3.04
N LEU A 42 5.53 -17.02 -2.67
CA LEU A 42 6.81 -16.38 -2.96
C LEU A 42 7.64 -17.25 -3.88
N PRO A 43 8.48 -16.64 -4.74
CA PRO A 43 9.35 -17.41 -5.61
C PRO A 43 10.33 -18.25 -4.80
N SER A 44 10.46 -19.52 -5.21
CA SER A 44 11.46 -20.43 -4.66
C SER A 44 12.88 -19.91 -4.91
N ARG A 45 13.84 -20.42 -4.15
CA ARG A 45 15.26 -20.10 -4.35
C ARG A 45 15.73 -20.43 -5.77
N GLU A 46 15.26 -21.53 -6.35
CA GLU A 46 15.57 -21.93 -7.73
C GLU A 46 15.03 -20.92 -8.72
N LYS A 47 13.80 -20.43 -8.51
CA LYS A 47 13.20 -19.43 -9.40
C LYS A 47 13.95 -18.09 -9.33
N ILE A 48 14.38 -17.67 -8.14
CA ILE A 48 15.22 -16.48 -8.01
C ILE A 48 16.56 -16.69 -8.70
N GLN A 49 17.17 -17.88 -8.59
CA GLN A 49 18.42 -18.19 -9.26
C GLN A 49 18.28 -18.12 -10.79
N GLU A 50 17.15 -18.56 -11.35
CA GLU A 50 16.82 -18.40 -12.77
C GLU A 50 16.84 -16.91 -13.16
N ILE A 51 16.12 -16.06 -12.42
CA ILE A 51 16.06 -14.61 -12.65
C ILE A 51 17.46 -13.99 -12.55
N VAL A 52 18.22 -14.33 -11.52
CA VAL A 52 19.59 -13.86 -11.25
C VAL A 52 20.58 -14.24 -12.37
N THR A 53 20.30 -15.29 -13.13
CA THR A 53 21.13 -15.71 -14.28
C THR A 53 20.66 -15.14 -15.61
N ALA A 54 19.45 -14.57 -15.67
CA ALA A 54 18.94 -13.93 -16.85
C ALA A 54 19.72 -12.63 -17.15
N PRO A 55 19.89 -12.25 -18.43
CA PRO A 55 20.45 -10.95 -18.78
C PRO A 55 19.56 -9.82 -18.26
N ALA A 56 20.15 -8.85 -17.56
CA ALA A 56 19.41 -7.69 -17.07
C ALA A 56 18.89 -6.84 -18.26
N PRO A 57 17.62 -6.40 -18.24
CA PRO A 57 17.08 -5.49 -19.24
C PRO A 57 17.78 -4.13 -19.19
N SER A 58 17.86 -3.47 -20.35
CA SER A 58 18.32 -2.08 -20.45
C SER A 58 17.12 -1.15 -20.29
N ILE A 59 17.12 -0.34 -19.23
CA ILE A 59 15.98 0.52 -18.87
C ILE A 59 16.40 1.98 -18.90
N SER A 60 15.59 2.81 -19.56
CA SER A 60 15.70 4.26 -19.43
C SER A 60 15.08 4.69 -18.11
N LEU A 61 15.86 5.38 -17.28
CA LEU A 61 15.38 5.95 -16.03
C LEU A 61 14.84 7.37 -16.19
N GLU A 62 14.95 7.96 -17.39
CA GLU A 62 14.61 9.35 -17.63
C GLU A 62 13.14 9.66 -17.28
N GLU A 63 12.22 8.77 -17.68
CA GLU A 63 10.79 8.90 -17.40
C GLU A 63 10.45 8.64 -15.92
N LEU A 64 11.20 7.77 -15.23
CA LEU A 64 10.93 7.37 -13.85
C LEU A 64 11.42 8.38 -12.82
N VAL A 65 12.59 8.96 -13.07
CA VAL A 65 13.26 9.86 -12.11
C VAL A 65 12.67 11.27 -12.12
N GLY A 66 12.04 11.66 -13.22
CA GLY A 66 11.51 13.00 -13.37
C GLY A 66 12.61 14.07 -13.38
N PRO A 67 12.24 15.35 -13.18
CA PRO A 67 13.15 16.48 -13.28
C PRO A 67 14.00 16.69 -12.01
N GLN A 68 14.94 17.64 -12.06
CA GLN A 68 15.81 17.96 -10.93
C GLN A 68 15.03 18.45 -9.70
N PRO A 69 15.38 18.04 -8.46
CA PRO A 69 14.66 18.45 -7.26
C PRO A 69 14.64 19.96 -7.03
N ALA A 70 13.48 20.50 -6.65
CA ALA A 70 13.37 21.85 -6.11
C ALA A 70 13.68 21.86 -4.61
N GLU A 71 14.54 22.77 -4.13
CA GLU A 71 14.82 22.87 -2.70
C GLU A 71 13.76 23.67 -1.93
N ARG A 72 13.17 24.67 -2.62
CA ARG A 72 12.16 25.57 -2.08
C ARG A 72 11.17 25.96 -3.18
N TRP A 73 9.91 26.12 -2.80
CA TRP A 73 8.87 26.63 -3.68
C TRP A 73 7.80 27.35 -2.87
N ASN A 74 7.02 28.24 -3.48
CA ASN A 74 5.84 28.84 -2.86
C ASN A 74 4.63 28.50 -3.72
N LEU A 75 3.66 27.80 -3.13
CA LEU A 75 2.38 27.55 -3.76
C LEU A 75 1.57 28.84 -3.89
N VAL A 76 0.62 28.84 -4.82
CA VAL A 76 -0.25 29.99 -5.07
C VAL A 76 -1.67 29.77 -4.50
N ALA A 77 -2.23 30.84 -3.95
CA ALA A 77 -3.62 30.85 -3.48
C ALA A 77 -4.63 30.81 -4.64
N PRO A 78 -5.90 30.41 -4.40
CA PRO A 78 -6.45 29.92 -3.12
C PRO A 78 -6.16 28.44 -2.87
N LEU A 79 -5.44 28.11 -1.79
CA LEU A 79 -5.19 26.71 -1.44
C LEU A 79 -6.43 26.12 -0.73
N PRO A 80 -6.80 24.86 -1.03
CA PRO A 80 -7.88 24.18 -0.30
C PRO A 80 -7.60 24.11 1.19
N ASP A 81 -8.65 24.15 2.00
CA ASP A 81 -8.61 23.94 3.45
C ASP A 81 -9.13 22.56 3.86
N THR A 82 -9.60 21.78 2.88
CA THR A 82 -10.31 20.51 3.07
C THR A 82 -9.54 19.36 2.42
N LEU A 83 -9.29 18.32 3.20
CA LEU A 83 -8.78 17.02 2.78
C LEU A 83 -9.94 16.17 2.26
N GLY A 84 -9.68 15.36 1.23
CA GLY A 84 -10.68 14.44 0.68
C GLY A 84 -11.37 14.98 -0.57
N HIS A 85 -12.32 14.21 -1.09
CA HIS A 85 -12.95 14.55 -2.36
C HIS A 85 -14.04 15.62 -2.19
N VAL A 86 -13.72 16.86 -2.57
CA VAL A 86 -14.69 17.96 -2.67
C VAL A 86 -15.03 18.18 -4.15
N PRO A 87 -16.30 17.98 -4.58
CA PRO A 87 -16.68 18.20 -5.97
C PRO A 87 -16.48 19.65 -6.42
N ARG A 88 -15.93 19.84 -7.63
CA ARG A 88 -15.74 21.17 -8.24
C ARG A 88 -17.08 21.71 -8.75
N GLN A 89 -17.67 22.68 -8.04
CA GLN A 89 -18.98 23.26 -8.37
C GLN A 89 -18.89 24.63 -9.06
N ASN A 90 -17.96 25.49 -8.63
CA ASN A 90 -17.87 26.87 -9.12
C ASN A 90 -17.06 26.93 -10.42
N LEU A 91 -17.69 26.62 -11.55
CA LEU A 91 -16.99 26.55 -12.84
C LEU A 91 -16.78 27.92 -13.47
N GLU A 92 -15.55 28.17 -13.89
CA GLU A 92 -15.26 29.28 -14.79
C GLU A 92 -15.81 29.02 -16.19
N VAL A 93 -16.05 30.07 -16.98
CA VAL A 93 -16.67 29.94 -18.31
C VAL A 93 -15.90 28.97 -19.22
N TRP A 94 -14.57 28.98 -19.15
CA TRP A 94 -13.70 28.11 -19.95
C TRP A 94 -13.59 26.68 -19.41
N GLU A 95 -14.14 26.39 -18.22
CA GLU A 95 -14.17 25.05 -17.64
C GLU A 95 -15.47 24.30 -17.99
N GLN A 96 -16.47 24.97 -18.56
CA GLN A 96 -17.83 24.45 -18.64
C GLN A 96 -17.96 23.21 -19.53
N ALA A 97 -17.44 23.18 -20.76
CA ALA A 97 -17.57 21.96 -21.56
C ALA A 97 -16.52 20.91 -21.22
N PHE A 98 -15.38 21.29 -20.63
CA PHE A 98 -14.52 20.30 -19.97
C PHE A 98 -15.32 19.57 -18.88
N ALA A 99 -15.99 20.34 -18.02
CA ALA A 99 -16.84 19.80 -16.96
C ALA A 99 -17.98 18.95 -17.51
N GLN A 100 -18.71 19.46 -18.50
CA GLN A 100 -19.79 18.73 -19.16
C GLN A 100 -19.30 17.42 -19.79
N LYS A 101 -18.12 17.43 -20.41
CA LYS A 101 -17.53 16.25 -21.01
C LYS A 101 -17.18 15.21 -19.96
N VAL A 102 -16.48 15.61 -18.89
CA VAL A 102 -16.18 14.69 -17.78
C VAL A 102 -17.47 14.16 -17.17
N ASP A 103 -18.42 15.03 -16.81
CA ASP A 103 -19.69 14.62 -16.19
C ASP A 103 -20.57 13.71 -17.08
N SER A 104 -20.34 13.72 -18.40
CA SER A 104 -21.02 12.82 -19.36
C SER A 104 -20.41 11.41 -19.43
N LEU A 105 -19.25 11.18 -18.81
CA LEU A 105 -18.50 9.94 -18.89
C LEU A 105 -18.63 9.13 -17.60
N ASP A 106 -18.90 7.83 -17.75
CA ASP A 106 -18.89 6.90 -16.63
C ASP A 106 -17.50 6.80 -16.00
N ASN A 107 -17.49 6.57 -14.68
CA ASN A 107 -16.28 6.40 -13.86
C ASN A 107 -15.32 7.60 -13.94
N THR A 108 -15.87 8.81 -14.06
CA THR A 108 -15.07 10.02 -13.96
C THR A 108 -15.69 11.01 -12.96
N ALA A 109 -14.86 11.85 -12.38
CA ALA A 109 -15.29 12.87 -11.45
C ALA A 109 -14.39 14.11 -11.56
N ARG A 110 -14.83 15.23 -11.01
CA ARG A 110 -14.05 16.46 -10.91
C ARG A 110 -13.98 16.92 -9.48
N SER A 111 -12.81 17.39 -9.06
CA SER A 111 -12.61 17.82 -7.67
C SER A 111 -11.87 19.17 -7.56
N GLU A 112 -12.11 19.87 -6.46
CA GLU A 112 -11.33 21.06 -6.09
C GLU A 112 -9.83 20.73 -5.94
N ALA A 113 -9.50 19.53 -5.45
CA ALA A 113 -8.12 19.06 -5.34
C ALA A 113 -7.45 18.93 -6.72
N SER A 114 -8.13 18.29 -7.69
CA SER A 114 -7.63 18.15 -9.06
C SER A 114 -7.41 19.51 -9.72
N HIS A 115 -8.35 20.44 -9.57
CA HIS A 115 -8.20 21.81 -10.08
C HIS A 115 -7.02 22.54 -9.41
N CYS A 116 -6.86 22.43 -8.08
CA CYS A 116 -5.73 23.01 -7.35
C CYS A 116 -4.39 22.46 -7.86
N VAL A 117 -4.27 21.13 -8.04
CA VAL A 117 -3.06 20.49 -8.58
C VAL A 117 -2.73 21.05 -9.96
N ALA A 118 -3.72 21.13 -10.87
CA ALA A 118 -3.53 21.71 -12.19
C ALA A 118 -3.02 23.17 -12.11
N ARG A 119 -3.56 23.98 -11.21
CA ARG A 119 -3.10 25.36 -10.97
C ARG A 119 -1.66 25.40 -10.47
N GLN A 120 -1.32 24.68 -9.40
CA GLN A 120 0.04 24.71 -8.84
C GLN A 120 1.08 24.28 -9.88
N ASN A 121 0.77 23.23 -10.63
CA ASN A 121 1.63 22.73 -11.69
C ASN A 121 1.75 23.71 -12.87
N ALA A 122 0.70 24.47 -13.20
CA ALA A 122 0.77 25.55 -14.19
C ALA A 122 1.78 26.64 -13.76
N HIS A 123 1.66 27.14 -12.54
CA HIS A 123 2.56 28.20 -12.04
C HIS A 123 4.01 27.71 -11.94
N TYR A 124 4.22 26.50 -11.43
CA TYR A 124 5.55 25.93 -11.34
C TYR A 124 6.17 25.78 -12.73
N TYR A 125 5.44 25.18 -13.67
CA TYR A 125 5.97 24.94 -15.01
C TYR A 125 6.30 26.25 -15.72
N VAL A 126 5.45 27.27 -15.65
CA VAL A 126 5.75 28.55 -16.32
C VAL A 126 6.98 29.22 -15.72
N ALA A 127 7.15 29.17 -14.40
CA ALA A 127 8.29 29.76 -13.72
C ALA A 127 9.60 28.98 -13.97
N GLN A 128 9.55 27.65 -14.01
CA GLN A 128 10.73 26.79 -14.03
C GLN A 128 11.02 26.14 -15.39
N GLN A 129 10.08 26.23 -16.34
CA GLN A 129 10.12 25.58 -17.66
C GLN A 129 10.35 24.07 -17.59
N ARG A 130 9.83 23.43 -16.53
CA ARG A 130 9.89 22.00 -16.26
C ARG A 130 8.81 21.61 -15.24
N TRP A 131 8.45 20.33 -15.20
CA TRP A 131 7.57 19.80 -14.15
C TRP A 131 8.25 19.81 -12.77
N PRO A 132 7.48 19.82 -11.66
CA PRO A 132 8.05 19.57 -10.33
C PRO A 132 8.69 18.18 -10.28
N ASP A 133 9.66 18.02 -9.40
CA ASP A 133 10.17 16.68 -9.07
C ASP A 133 9.16 15.93 -8.18
N ASN A 134 9.36 14.63 -8.02
CA ASN A 134 8.43 13.76 -7.30
C ASN A 134 8.16 14.22 -5.85
N GLU A 135 9.14 14.81 -5.14
CA GLU A 135 8.95 15.30 -3.77
C GLU A 135 7.97 16.50 -3.75
N LEU A 136 8.22 17.47 -4.62
CA LEU A 136 7.37 18.66 -4.74
C LEU A 136 5.99 18.33 -5.31
N ASP A 137 5.89 17.43 -6.29
CA ASP A 137 4.61 16.99 -6.86
C ASP A 137 3.74 16.29 -5.81
N THR A 138 4.35 15.41 -5.01
CA THR A 138 3.70 14.78 -3.85
C THR A 138 3.22 15.83 -2.84
N TYR A 139 4.05 16.83 -2.53
CA TYR A 139 3.64 17.93 -1.65
C TYR A 139 2.50 18.76 -2.23
N ILE A 140 2.51 19.05 -3.53
CA ILE A 140 1.43 19.77 -4.24
C ILE A 140 0.13 18.99 -4.12
N GLY A 141 0.13 17.69 -4.44
CA GLY A 141 -1.04 16.82 -4.31
C GLY A 141 -1.60 16.83 -2.89
N ALA A 142 -0.74 16.53 -1.91
CA ALA A 142 -1.16 16.43 -0.52
C ALA A 142 -1.65 17.77 0.05
N ARG A 143 -1.01 18.91 -0.28
CA ARG A 143 -1.46 20.25 0.13
C ARG A 143 -2.73 20.67 -0.59
N CYS A 144 -2.99 20.22 -1.81
CA CYS A 144 -4.25 20.42 -2.52
C CYS A 144 -5.38 19.51 -2.01
N GLY A 145 -5.12 18.61 -1.05
CA GLY A 145 -6.13 17.68 -0.52
C GLY A 145 -6.40 16.48 -1.44
N TRP A 146 -5.53 16.22 -2.42
CA TRP A 146 -5.64 15.07 -3.33
C TRP A 146 -5.49 13.76 -2.56
N ILE A 147 -6.40 12.82 -2.80
CA ILE A 147 -6.36 11.46 -2.25
C ILE A 147 -6.31 10.46 -3.43
N GLY A 148 -5.10 10.09 -3.81
CA GLY A 148 -4.81 9.06 -4.79
C GLY A 148 -3.29 8.82 -4.87
N PRO A 149 -2.87 7.67 -5.41
CA PRO A 149 -1.45 7.29 -5.38
C PRO A 149 -0.60 7.99 -6.43
N ASP A 150 -1.21 8.38 -7.54
CA ASP A 150 -0.54 9.10 -8.61
C ASP A 150 -1.51 10.09 -9.26
N HIS A 151 -0.94 11.13 -9.84
CA HIS A 151 -1.64 12.00 -10.77
C HIS A 151 -0.72 12.36 -11.92
N PHE A 152 -1.30 12.55 -13.10
CA PHE A 152 -0.63 12.92 -14.33
C PHE A 152 -1.14 14.29 -14.76
N ALA A 153 -0.22 15.20 -15.11
CA ALA A 153 -0.55 16.51 -15.63
C ALA A 153 -0.08 16.68 -17.08
N ARG A 154 -0.89 17.35 -17.90
CA ARG A 154 -0.54 17.77 -19.26
C ARG A 154 -0.69 19.28 -19.40
N LEU A 155 0.30 19.88 -20.05
CA LEU A 155 0.36 21.32 -20.31
C LEU A 155 0.03 21.60 -21.77
N SER A 156 -0.61 22.73 -22.03
CA SER A 156 -0.81 23.28 -23.36
C SER A 156 -0.74 24.81 -23.35
N TYR A 157 -0.24 25.38 -24.45
CA TYR A 157 -0.16 26.81 -24.65
C TYR A 157 -1.12 27.26 -25.75
N LEU A 158 -1.71 28.43 -25.55
CA LEU A 158 -2.39 29.24 -26.56
C LEU A 158 -1.80 30.65 -26.58
N ASN A 159 -2.10 31.41 -27.64
CA ASN A 159 -1.61 32.77 -27.83
C ASN A 159 -2.08 33.70 -26.68
N ALA A 160 -1.25 34.65 -26.25
CA ALA A 160 -1.66 35.69 -25.29
C ALA A 160 -2.95 36.42 -25.71
N ASN A 161 -3.18 36.65 -27.00
CA ASN A 161 -4.36 37.39 -27.43
C ASN A 161 -5.63 36.53 -27.48
N THR A 162 -5.54 35.23 -27.17
CA THR A 162 -6.72 34.36 -27.07
C THR A 162 -7.62 34.84 -25.92
N PRO A 163 -8.89 35.21 -26.22
CA PRO A 163 -9.90 35.45 -25.20
C PRO A 163 -10.16 34.18 -24.39
N LEU A 164 -10.28 34.29 -23.06
CA LEU A 164 -10.41 33.11 -22.18
C LEU A 164 -11.67 32.28 -22.48
N ASP A 165 -12.75 32.93 -22.89
CA ASP A 165 -14.00 32.30 -23.32
C ASP A 165 -13.88 31.49 -24.64
N GLN A 166 -12.78 31.62 -25.37
CA GLN A 166 -12.49 30.83 -26.58
C GLN A 166 -11.50 29.69 -26.35
N VAL A 167 -10.89 29.60 -25.17
CA VAL A 167 -9.83 28.64 -24.86
C VAL A 167 -10.30 27.20 -25.09
N GLU A 168 -11.49 26.89 -24.60
CA GLU A 168 -12.06 25.55 -24.66
C GLU A 168 -12.26 25.09 -26.12
N ALA A 169 -12.89 25.92 -26.95
CA ALA A 169 -13.11 25.60 -28.37
C ALA A 169 -11.78 25.40 -29.13
N LEU A 170 -10.76 26.20 -28.81
CA LEU A 170 -9.43 26.11 -29.42
C LEU A 170 -8.59 24.93 -28.90
N ALA A 171 -8.91 24.41 -27.70
CA ALA A 171 -8.20 23.31 -27.06
C ALA A 171 -8.99 22.00 -27.05
N ALA A 172 -10.18 21.94 -27.66
CA ALA A 172 -11.11 20.82 -27.58
C ALA A 172 -10.46 19.46 -27.93
N ASP A 173 -9.68 19.40 -29.01
CA ASP A 173 -9.00 18.16 -29.42
C ASP A 173 -7.97 17.69 -28.38
N LYS A 174 -7.24 18.64 -27.78
CA LYS A 174 -6.25 18.35 -26.73
C LYS A 174 -6.91 17.90 -25.44
N ILE A 175 -8.04 18.53 -25.09
CA ILE A 175 -8.87 18.16 -23.94
C ILE A 175 -9.41 16.74 -24.11
N ASN A 176 -10.03 16.44 -25.26
CA ASN A 176 -10.58 15.11 -25.54
C ASN A 176 -9.49 14.04 -25.51
N THR A 177 -8.36 14.31 -26.18
CA THR A 177 -7.21 13.40 -26.19
C THR A 177 -6.69 13.13 -24.78
N PHE A 178 -6.58 14.17 -23.94
CA PHE A 178 -6.15 14.02 -22.54
C PHE A 178 -7.12 13.16 -21.71
N ILE A 179 -8.43 13.38 -21.85
CA ILE A 179 -9.45 12.61 -21.14
C ILE A 179 -9.39 11.14 -21.57
N ASP A 180 -9.33 10.87 -22.87
CA ASP A 180 -9.31 9.50 -23.41
C ASP A 180 -8.02 8.75 -23.02
N GLU A 181 -6.85 9.40 -23.14
CA GLU A 181 -5.59 8.82 -22.68
C GLU A 181 -5.60 8.51 -21.18
N SER A 182 -6.15 9.41 -20.36
CA SER A 182 -6.21 9.23 -18.90
C SER A 182 -7.14 8.08 -18.51
N ARG A 183 -8.29 7.94 -19.18
CA ARG A 183 -9.21 6.82 -18.97
C ARG A 183 -8.65 5.49 -19.47
N ASN A 184 -7.82 5.50 -20.50
CA ASN A 184 -7.11 4.31 -20.96
C ASN A 184 -5.92 3.96 -20.04
N ARG A 185 -5.35 4.95 -19.35
CA ARG A 185 -4.24 4.75 -18.41
C ARG A 185 -4.70 4.12 -17.10
N TYR A 186 -5.86 4.52 -16.59
CA TYR A 186 -6.35 4.15 -15.27
C TYR A 186 -7.58 3.24 -15.33
N THR A 187 -7.62 2.24 -14.44
CA THR A 187 -8.82 1.42 -14.21
C THR A 187 -9.63 1.99 -13.04
N GLY A 188 -10.97 1.95 -13.15
CA GLY A 188 -11.86 2.48 -12.11
C GLY A 188 -12.15 3.97 -12.23
N LEU A 189 -12.49 4.61 -11.11
CA LEU A 189 -12.87 6.02 -11.05
C LEU A 189 -11.65 6.93 -11.26
N VAL A 190 -11.76 7.91 -12.16
CA VAL A 190 -10.69 8.87 -12.47
C VAL A 190 -11.12 10.29 -12.11
N ASP A 191 -10.29 10.96 -11.31
CA ASP A 191 -10.44 12.38 -10.98
C ASP A 191 -9.81 13.26 -12.03
N PHE A 192 -10.54 14.29 -12.47
CA PHE A 192 -10.09 15.25 -13.48
C PHE A 192 -10.12 16.68 -12.94
N GLY A 193 -9.10 17.45 -13.33
CA GLY A 193 -8.98 18.87 -13.05
C GLY A 193 -8.44 19.61 -14.28
N MET A 194 -8.82 20.87 -14.42
CA MET A 194 -8.28 21.75 -15.43
C MET A 194 -8.10 23.14 -14.80
N HIS A 195 -7.00 23.81 -15.14
CA HIS A 195 -6.77 25.21 -14.82
C HIS A 195 -6.35 25.94 -16.08
N VAL A 196 -6.89 27.14 -16.28
CA VAL A 196 -6.52 28.04 -17.37
C VAL A 196 -6.14 29.37 -16.80
N GLU A 197 -4.97 29.87 -17.18
CA GLU A 197 -4.51 31.17 -16.74
C GLU A 197 -3.64 31.86 -17.77
N ARG A 198 -3.69 33.18 -17.77
CA ARG A 198 -2.74 34.01 -18.51
C ARG A 198 -1.48 34.20 -17.68
N ILE A 199 -0.40 33.56 -18.09
CA ILE A 199 0.90 33.70 -17.43
C ILE A 199 1.91 34.24 -18.45
N GLY A 200 2.33 35.49 -18.26
CA GLY A 200 3.18 36.22 -19.20
C GLY A 200 2.48 36.45 -20.55
N GLN A 201 3.10 36.03 -21.65
CA GLN A 201 2.60 36.18 -23.02
C GLN A 201 1.85 34.94 -23.53
N ASN A 202 1.44 34.04 -22.64
CA ASN A 202 0.72 32.82 -23.00
C ASN A 202 -0.58 32.70 -22.22
N VAL A 203 -1.58 32.08 -22.83
CA VAL A 203 -2.64 31.41 -22.09
C VAL A 203 -2.19 29.97 -21.88
N VAL A 204 -2.11 29.57 -20.62
CA VAL A 204 -1.61 28.27 -20.19
C VAL A 204 -2.80 27.44 -19.73
N ILE A 205 -2.90 26.24 -20.28
CA ILE A 205 -3.89 25.24 -19.92
C ILE A 205 -3.13 24.09 -19.27
N VAL A 206 -3.45 23.77 -18.03
CA VAL A 206 -3.00 22.53 -17.39
C VAL A 206 -4.20 21.68 -17.09
N MET A 207 -4.12 20.41 -17.47
CA MET A 207 -5.10 19.40 -17.10
C MET A 207 -4.40 18.36 -16.24
N SER A 208 -5.08 17.92 -15.18
CA SER A 208 -4.60 16.87 -14.27
C SER A 208 -5.61 15.73 -14.23
N ALA A 209 -5.12 14.51 -14.18
CA ALA A 209 -5.95 13.32 -14.03
C ALA A 209 -5.26 12.32 -13.10
N GLY A 210 -6.02 11.55 -12.34
CA GLY A 210 -5.44 10.48 -11.53
C GLY A 210 -6.48 9.51 -11.01
N ARG A 211 -6.02 8.32 -10.63
CA ARG A 211 -6.88 7.23 -10.19
C ARG A 211 -7.40 7.50 -8.79
N ARG A 212 -8.71 7.29 -8.58
CA ARG A 212 -9.30 7.27 -7.24
C ARG A 212 -9.44 5.84 -6.74
N THR A 213 -8.47 5.39 -5.95
CA THR A 213 -8.48 4.07 -5.32
C THR A 213 -9.26 4.04 -4.00
N MET A 214 -9.45 5.19 -3.36
CA MET A 214 -10.21 5.34 -2.12
C MET A 214 -10.83 6.75 -2.03
N THR A 215 -11.82 6.91 -1.16
CA THR A 215 -12.35 8.21 -0.73
C THR A 215 -12.07 8.42 0.74
N VAL A 216 -11.73 9.65 1.11
CA VAL A 216 -11.71 10.12 2.51
C VAL A 216 -12.87 11.11 2.67
N THR A 217 -13.64 10.97 3.75
CA THR A 217 -14.72 11.89 4.12
C THR A 217 -14.15 13.31 4.21
N PRO A 218 -14.73 14.30 3.51
CA PRO A 218 -14.22 15.66 3.53
C PRO A 218 -14.10 16.22 4.94
N ARG A 219 -12.91 16.71 5.30
CA ARG A 219 -12.61 17.33 6.59
C ARG A 219 -11.48 18.35 6.47
N PRO A 220 -11.32 19.28 7.42
CA PRO A 220 -10.20 20.21 7.39
C PRO A 220 -8.82 19.51 7.28
N ILE A 221 -7.86 20.12 6.59
CA ILE A 221 -6.44 19.68 6.48
C ILE A 221 -5.70 19.95 7.82
N THR A 222 -6.40 20.34 8.88
CA THR A 222 -5.83 20.58 10.21
C THR A 222 -5.99 19.36 11.11
N PHE A 223 -5.18 19.29 12.17
CA PHE A 223 -5.37 18.30 13.23
C PHE A 223 -6.69 18.59 13.98
N ASP A 224 -7.44 17.53 14.28
CA ASP A 224 -8.48 17.55 15.32
C ASP A 224 -7.99 16.75 16.54
N GLU A 225 -8.79 16.69 17.61
CA GLU A 225 -8.44 16.01 18.86
C GLU A 225 -8.11 14.51 18.72
N GLN A 226 -8.40 13.87 17.58
CA GLN A 226 -8.12 12.43 17.40
C GLN A 226 -7.34 12.10 16.11
N GLY A 227 -7.09 13.10 15.27
CA GLY A 227 -6.59 12.93 13.92
C GLY A 227 -7.47 12.00 13.08
N THR A 228 -8.80 12.03 13.26
CA THR A 228 -9.69 10.99 12.73
C THR A 228 -9.79 11.05 11.20
N LEU A 229 -9.57 9.92 10.54
CA LEU A 229 -9.68 9.77 9.08
C LEU A 229 -10.67 8.67 8.75
N GLU A 230 -11.79 9.05 8.14
CA GLU A 230 -12.84 8.14 7.69
C GLU A 230 -12.86 8.06 6.18
N GLY A 231 -13.21 6.91 5.64
CA GLY A 231 -13.25 6.73 4.21
C GLY A 231 -13.70 5.36 3.76
N ARG A 232 -13.51 5.10 2.48
CA ARG A 232 -13.89 3.86 1.80
C ARG A 232 -12.89 3.52 0.71
N VAL A 233 -12.45 2.28 0.63
CA VAL A 233 -11.67 1.76 -0.50
C VAL A 233 -12.63 1.47 -1.67
N LEU A 234 -12.29 1.97 -2.85
CA LEU A 234 -13.13 1.86 -4.05
C LEU A 234 -12.68 0.74 -5.00
N ASP A 235 -11.41 0.34 -4.91
CA ASP A 235 -10.87 -0.75 -5.71
C ASP A 235 -11.12 -2.09 -5.00
N GLU A 236 -12.10 -2.84 -5.52
CA GLU A 236 -12.56 -4.13 -4.96
C GLU A 236 -11.48 -5.22 -4.95
N ARG A 237 -10.35 -5.01 -5.64
CA ARG A 237 -9.23 -5.94 -5.58
C ARG A 237 -8.59 -5.97 -4.19
N TYR A 238 -8.67 -4.90 -3.41
CA TYR A 238 -8.10 -4.88 -2.07
C TYR A 238 -9.12 -5.39 -1.07
N ASP A 239 -8.63 -5.90 0.05
CA ASP A 239 -9.45 -6.32 1.20
C ASP A 239 -8.91 -5.75 2.52
N TYR A 240 -7.79 -5.01 2.47
CA TYR A 240 -7.17 -4.40 3.63
C TYR A 240 -6.61 -3.01 3.36
N VAL A 241 -6.68 -2.14 4.38
CA VAL A 241 -6.12 -0.79 4.37
C VAL A 241 -5.47 -0.52 5.73
N ARG A 242 -4.30 0.12 5.69
CA ARG A 242 -3.59 0.67 6.85
C ARG A 242 -3.32 2.16 6.62
N ALA A 243 -3.13 2.89 7.71
CA ALA A 243 -2.70 4.29 7.64
C ALA A 243 -1.47 4.50 8.53
N TYR A 244 -0.55 5.33 8.07
CA TYR A 244 0.70 5.67 8.74
C TYR A 244 0.83 7.18 8.78
N ILE A 245 1.33 7.74 9.88
CA ILE A 245 1.54 9.19 10.04
C ILE A 245 2.98 9.49 10.43
N THR A 246 3.59 10.53 9.86
CA THR A 246 4.90 11.02 10.29
C THR A 246 4.84 11.60 11.71
N VAL A 247 5.89 11.35 12.49
CA VAL A 247 6.11 11.83 13.86
C VAL A 247 7.46 12.55 13.88
N GLY A 248 7.43 13.86 14.09
CA GLY A 248 8.59 14.74 14.03
C GLY A 248 9.33 14.60 12.70
N ASN A 249 10.64 14.86 12.74
CA ASN A 249 11.48 14.89 11.54
C ASN A 249 11.72 13.54 10.87
N LEU A 250 11.71 12.45 11.64
CA LEU A 250 12.39 11.20 11.23
C LEU A 250 11.58 9.95 11.57
N ASP A 251 10.55 10.06 12.41
CA ASP A 251 9.80 8.92 12.90
C ASP A 251 8.45 8.81 12.18
N ALA A 252 7.81 7.67 12.29
CA ALA A 252 6.45 7.45 11.85
C ALA A 252 5.77 6.45 12.79
N ARG A 253 4.44 6.47 12.78
CA ARG A 253 3.65 5.49 13.50
C ARG A 253 2.47 5.04 12.67
N ARG A 254 1.99 3.84 12.98
CA ARG A 254 0.70 3.35 12.49
C ARG A 254 -0.42 4.13 13.17
N CYS A 255 -1.44 4.49 12.39
CA CYS A 255 -2.68 4.99 12.96
C CYS A 255 -3.49 3.81 13.51
N GLU A 256 -4.21 4.04 14.60
CA GLU A 256 -5.07 3.03 15.19
C GLU A 256 -6.32 2.85 14.33
N ARG A 257 -6.62 1.63 13.92
CA ARG A 257 -7.84 1.32 13.16
C ARG A 257 -9.01 1.13 14.13
N ASP A 258 -10.12 1.85 13.90
CA ASP A 258 -11.38 1.57 14.58
C ASP A 258 -11.97 0.25 14.04
N GLN A 259 -11.88 -0.79 14.87
CA GLN A 259 -12.33 -2.14 14.54
C GLN A 259 -13.86 -2.26 14.44
N SER A 260 -14.64 -1.24 14.86
CA SER A 260 -16.09 -1.22 14.68
C SER A 260 -16.50 -0.90 13.23
N VAL A 261 -15.59 -0.34 12.42
CA VAL A 261 -15.83 0.00 11.01
C VAL A 261 -15.33 -1.11 10.09
N ARG A 262 -16.26 -1.74 9.37
CA ARG A 262 -15.98 -2.86 8.48
C ARG A 262 -15.46 -2.40 7.12
N TYR A 263 -14.50 -3.14 6.59
CA TYR A 263 -14.07 -3.01 5.19
C TYR A 263 -15.28 -3.16 4.23
N PRO A 264 -15.36 -2.41 3.11
CA PRO A 264 -14.35 -1.50 2.55
C PRO A 264 -14.32 -0.10 3.17
N ASP A 265 -15.22 0.18 4.11
CA ASP A 265 -15.15 1.41 4.90
C ASP A 265 -14.03 1.30 5.93
N PHE A 266 -13.46 2.44 6.32
CA PHE A 266 -12.43 2.51 7.34
C PHE A 266 -12.58 3.76 8.19
N ARG A 267 -12.10 3.66 9.42
CA ARG A 267 -11.84 4.79 10.30
C ARG A 267 -10.51 4.56 11.00
N PHE A 268 -9.65 5.57 10.96
CA PHE A 268 -8.36 5.58 11.64
C PHE A 268 -8.27 6.75 12.61
N HIS A 269 -7.64 6.52 13.76
CA HIS A 269 -7.24 7.53 14.72
C HIS A 269 -5.74 7.73 14.61
N CYS A 270 -5.35 8.84 13.99
CA CYS A 270 -3.96 9.21 13.80
C CYS A 270 -3.47 10.19 14.88
N GLY A 271 -4.15 10.29 16.04
CA GLY A 271 -3.81 11.08 17.23
C GLY A 271 -3.81 12.61 17.05
N ASP A 272 -3.94 13.34 18.16
CA ASP A 272 -3.86 14.81 18.28
C ASP A 272 -2.42 15.34 18.40
N ASP A 273 -1.55 14.56 19.04
CA ASP A 273 -0.25 15.02 19.53
C ASP A 273 0.94 14.54 18.70
N SER A 274 0.75 14.10 17.45
CA SER A 274 1.89 13.79 16.58
C SER A 274 2.78 15.03 16.51
N PRO A 275 4.00 15.00 17.08
CA PRO A 275 4.93 16.10 16.95
C PRO A 275 5.05 16.34 15.45
N THR A 276 4.74 17.55 15.01
CA THR A 276 4.82 17.85 13.60
C THR A 276 6.28 17.95 13.19
N GLU A 277 6.56 17.70 11.92
CA GLU A 277 7.82 18.15 11.33
C GLU A 277 7.99 19.66 11.58
N PRO A 278 9.23 20.17 11.62
CA PRO A 278 9.48 21.60 11.63
C PRO A 278 8.63 22.27 10.55
N ARG A 279 7.79 23.23 10.97
CA ARG A 279 6.73 23.92 10.19
C ARG A 279 5.35 23.28 10.23
N GLY A 280 5.06 22.42 11.20
CA GLY A 280 3.68 22.08 11.50
C GLY A 280 3.04 21.12 10.51
N ARG A 281 3.82 20.21 9.92
CA ARG A 281 3.35 19.26 8.91
C ARG A 281 3.36 17.84 9.44
N ALA A 282 2.36 17.05 9.05
CA ALA A 282 2.45 15.59 9.13
C ALA A 282 1.85 14.96 7.88
N TYR A 283 2.60 14.09 7.24
CA TYR A 283 2.08 13.29 6.13
C TYR A 283 1.36 12.08 6.69
N VAL A 284 0.22 11.77 6.11
CA VAL A 284 -0.47 10.49 6.31
C VAL A 284 -0.38 9.70 5.02
N GLU A 285 -0.03 8.43 5.10
CA GLU A 285 0.02 7.53 3.95
C GLU A 285 -0.89 6.35 4.20
N PHE A 286 -1.84 6.14 3.29
CA PHE A 286 -2.71 4.97 3.28
C PHE A 286 -2.09 3.87 2.43
N SER A 287 -1.91 2.70 3.01
CA SER A 287 -1.40 1.50 2.35
C SER A 287 -2.55 0.54 2.07
N LEU A 288 -2.77 0.22 0.80
CA LEU A 288 -3.74 -0.80 0.37
C LEU A 288 -3.04 -2.15 0.16
N SER A 289 -3.62 -3.22 0.67
CA SER A 289 -3.06 -4.57 0.64
C SER A 289 -4.12 -5.62 0.31
N LEU A 290 -3.64 -6.76 -0.17
CA LEU A 290 -4.35 -8.03 -0.24
C LEU A 290 -3.98 -8.87 0.99
N SER A 291 -4.95 -9.45 1.68
CA SER A 291 -4.74 -10.14 2.97
C SER A 291 -3.87 -11.40 2.86
N ASP A 292 -3.82 -12.01 1.68
CA ASP A 292 -2.98 -13.15 1.34
C ASP A 292 -1.61 -12.77 0.75
N GLN A 293 -1.40 -11.50 0.39
CA GLN A 293 -0.13 -11.04 -0.15
C GLN A 293 0.80 -10.43 0.90
N PRO A 294 2.11 -10.69 0.79
CA PRO A 294 3.09 -10.14 1.70
C PRO A 294 3.59 -8.74 1.29
N TRP A 295 2.80 -7.91 0.63
CA TRP A 295 3.20 -6.52 0.41
C TRP A 295 1.97 -5.63 0.25
N SER A 296 2.19 -4.33 0.41
CA SER A 296 1.22 -3.31 0.03
C SER A 296 1.42 -2.91 -1.42
N ASP A 297 0.32 -2.72 -2.13
CA ASP A 297 0.32 -2.43 -3.57
C ASP A 297 0.40 -0.91 -3.83
N ILE A 298 -0.22 -0.11 -2.96
CA ILE A 298 -0.43 1.33 -3.21
C ILE A 298 -0.34 2.16 -1.92
N GLY A 299 0.48 3.22 -1.96
CA GLY A 299 0.51 4.32 -0.99
C GLY A 299 -0.23 5.56 -1.50
N THR A 300 -1.27 6.02 -0.80
CA THR A 300 -1.94 7.31 -1.06
C THR A 300 -1.56 8.31 0.02
N MET A 301 -1.00 9.46 -0.36
CA MET A 301 -0.56 10.48 0.60
C MET A 301 -1.59 11.58 0.84
N ALA A 302 -1.76 11.93 2.11
CA ALA A 302 -2.47 13.08 2.63
C ALA A 302 -1.51 13.93 3.47
N LEU A 303 -1.90 15.17 3.76
CA LEU A 303 -1.12 16.09 4.58
C LEU A 303 -2.02 16.71 5.64
N PHE A 304 -1.51 16.82 6.86
CA PHE A 304 -2.02 17.74 7.87
C PHE A 304 -1.07 18.92 8.04
N VAL A 305 -1.62 20.12 8.23
CA VAL A 305 -0.88 21.35 8.47
C VAL A 305 -1.42 22.09 9.69
N THR A 306 -0.54 22.74 10.46
CA THR A 306 -0.94 23.64 11.55
C THR A 306 -1.29 25.04 11.07
N ASP A 307 -0.72 25.46 9.94
CA ASP A 307 -0.95 26.77 9.33
C ASP A 307 -1.44 26.55 7.89
N LEU A 308 -2.75 26.72 7.69
CA LEU A 308 -3.38 26.61 6.37
C LEU A 308 -2.90 27.71 5.43
N ASP A 309 -2.40 28.83 5.93
CA ASP A 309 -1.97 29.94 5.08
C ASP A 309 -0.52 29.81 4.64
N ASP A 310 0.28 28.87 5.18
CA ASP A 310 1.69 28.70 4.78
C ASP A 310 1.79 28.07 3.38
N PRO A 311 2.19 28.85 2.35
CA PRO A 311 2.30 28.33 0.99
C PRO A 311 3.66 27.65 0.72
N ARG A 312 4.60 27.72 1.68
CA ARG A 312 6.00 27.42 1.41
C ARG A 312 6.25 25.92 1.37
N TYR A 313 6.89 25.44 0.34
CA TYR A 313 7.54 24.14 0.31
C TYR A 313 9.03 24.28 0.63
N VAL A 314 9.56 23.34 1.43
CA VAL A 314 11.00 23.11 1.61
C VAL A 314 11.25 21.62 1.64
N SER A 315 12.22 21.16 0.86
CA SER A 315 12.60 19.75 0.81
C SER A 315 13.01 19.22 2.19
N ALA A 316 12.64 17.98 2.47
CA ALA A 316 12.99 17.24 3.68
C ALA A 316 14.51 17.07 3.87
N THR A 317 15.30 17.30 2.82
CA THR A 317 16.77 17.24 2.84
C THR A 317 17.38 18.04 3.99
N VAL A 318 16.76 19.16 4.38
CA VAL A 318 17.26 20.03 5.47
C VAL A 318 17.33 19.30 6.82
N ALA A 319 16.50 18.28 7.05
CA ALA A 319 16.42 17.55 8.31
C ALA A 319 17.38 16.34 8.38
N VAL A 320 18.01 15.95 7.26
CA VAL A 320 18.85 14.75 7.19
C VAL A 320 20.32 15.12 7.41
N PRO A 321 21.02 14.52 8.41
CA PRO A 321 22.45 14.77 8.63
C PRO A 321 23.28 14.46 7.39
N ASP A 322 24.38 15.17 7.13
CA ASP A 322 25.30 14.77 6.04
C ASP A 322 26.27 13.67 6.54
N VAL A 323 26.57 12.68 5.69
CA VAL A 323 27.56 11.62 5.93
C VAL A 323 28.54 11.59 4.78
N ARG A 324 29.79 11.97 5.07
CA ARG A 324 30.86 12.09 4.07
C ARG A 324 31.87 10.95 4.12
N ASP A 325 31.84 10.13 5.17
CA ASP A 325 32.97 9.27 5.56
C ASP A 325 32.90 7.83 5.01
N ALA A 326 32.22 7.58 3.89
CA ALA A 326 32.15 6.24 3.28
C ALA A 326 32.51 6.23 1.80
N SER A 327 33.20 5.16 1.38
CA SER A 327 33.80 5.01 0.04
C SER A 327 32.80 4.79 -1.08
N ASP A 328 31.73 4.02 -0.86
CA ASP A 328 30.69 3.74 -1.85
C ASP A 328 29.31 4.26 -1.44
N ALA A 329 28.43 4.45 -2.43
CA ALA A 329 27.11 5.06 -2.24
C ALA A 329 26.19 4.25 -1.34
N PHE A 330 26.22 2.92 -1.42
CA PHE A 330 25.41 2.04 -0.58
C PHE A 330 25.88 2.05 0.87
N SER A 331 27.19 2.06 1.11
CA SER A 331 27.74 2.21 2.46
C SER A 331 27.40 3.57 3.06
N ARG A 332 27.39 4.64 2.25
CA ARG A 332 26.91 5.96 2.68
C ARG A 332 25.43 5.92 3.09
N ILE A 333 24.56 5.31 2.29
CA ILE A 333 23.12 5.17 2.61
C ILE A 333 22.91 4.34 3.88
N ALA A 334 23.58 3.20 4.03
CA ALA A 334 23.47 2.35 5.22
C ALA A 334 23.98 3.07 6.49
N THR A 335 25.12 3.76 6.38
CA THR A 335 25.68 4.57 7.49
C THR A 335 24.74 5.73 7.86
N GLN A 336 24.17 6.39 6.86
CA GLN A 336 23.19 7.46 7.04
C GLN A 336 21.96 6.95 7.80
N LEU A 337 21.38 5.82 7.36
CA LEU A 337 20.25 5.20 8.04
C LEU A 337 20.58 4.86 9.49
N ASN A 338 21.72 4.19 9.73
CA ASN A 338 22.13 3.78 11.07
C ASN A 338 22.39 4.96 12.00
N ARG A 339 22.90 6.08 11.47
CA ARG A 339 23.04 7.32 12.23
C ARG A 339 21.67 7.86 12.66
N ILE A 340 20.69 7.88 11.75
CA ILE A 340 19.33 8.34 12.05
C ILE A 340 18.67 7.40 13.07
N ARG A 341 18.76 6.08 12.88
CA ARG A 341 18.26 5.08 13.84
C ARG A 341 18.85 5.26 15.23
N THR A 342 20.17 5.49 15.32
CA THR A 342 20.84 5.75 16.60
C THR A 342 20.34 7.02 17.27
N LEU A 343 20.11 8.10 16.50
CA LEU A 343 19.54 9.35 17.02
C LEU A 343 18.10 9.16 17.54
N SER A 344 17.35 8.20 17.00
CA SER A 344 16.02 7.80 17.48
C SER A 344 16.06 6.70 18.57
N GLY A 345 17.23 6.36 19.12
CA GLY A 345 17.35 5.35 20.17
C GLY A 345 17.18 3.90 19.70
N MET A 346 17.24 3.65 18.39
CA MET A 346 17.09 2.33 17.79
C MET A 346 18.45 1.68 17.52
N GLN A 347 18.45 0.34 17.45
CA GLN A 347 19.64 -0.41 17.10
C GLN A 347 20.00 -0.22 15.63
N PRO A 348 21.30 -0.08 15.29
CA PRO A 348 21.76 -0.13 13.91
C PRO A 348 21.35 -1.44 13.22
N VAL A 349 21.19 -1.38 11.90
CA VAL A 349 20.88 -2.53 11.03
C VAL A 349 22.10 -2.91 10.21
N GLU A 350 22.21 -4.20 9.89
CA GLU A 350 23.28 -4.73 9.06
C GLU A 350 22.94 -4.64 7.57
N ARG A 351 23.92 -4.31 6.72
CA ARG A 351 23.77 -4.44 5.27
C ARG A 351 24.11 -5.87 4.85
N SER A 352 23.12 -6.63 4.37
CA SER A 352 23.38 -7.95 3.80
C SER A 352 23.99 -7.82 2.40
N GLU A 353 25.30 -8.10 2.29
CA GLU A 353 26.01 -8.13 1.01
C GLU A 353 25.48 -9.20 0.06
N ALA A 354 25.13 -10.37 0.59
CA ALA A 354 24.66 -11.49 -0.20
C ALA A 354 23.30 -11.19 -0.82
N GLN A 355 22.33 -10.75 0.01
CA GLN A 355 21.03 -10.36 -0.49
C GLN A 355 21.11 -9.15 -1.44
N SER A 356 21.96 -8.14 -1.14
CA SER A 356 22.18 -6.98 -2.02
C SER A 356 22.64 -7.40 -3.42
N ARG A 357 23.52 -8.40 -3.55
CA ARG A 357 23.93 -8.94 -4.86
C ARG A 357 22.79 -9.62 -5.61
N THR A 358 21.93 -10.35 -4.90
CA THR A 358 20.75 -11.02 -5.48
C THR A 358 19.75 -9.98 -5.99
N ILE A 359 19.34 -9.04 -5.14
CA ILE A 359 18.35 -8.03 -5.52
C ILE A 359 18.89 -7.04 -6.56
N SER A 360 20.20 -6.80 -6.63
CA SER A 360 20.81 -5.97 -7.69
C SER A 360 20.62 -6.57 -9.08
N LYS A 361 20.45 -7.89 -9.18
CA LYS A 361 20.16 -8.58 -10.45
C LYS A 361 18.67 -8.68 -10.72
N VAL A 362 17.84 -8.82 -9.68
CA VAL A 362 16.38 -8.84 -9.82
C VAL A 362 15.81 -7.46 -10.16
N PHE A 363 16.36 -6.40 -9.57
CA PHE A 363 15.76 -5.06 -9.61
C PHE A 363 15.57 -4.48 -11.01
N PRO A 364 16.51 -4.62 -11.97
CA PRO A 364 16.24 -4.24 -13.36
C PRO A 364 15.00 -4.94 -13.94
N HIS A 365 14.80 -6.24 -13.69
CA HIS A 365 13.60 -6.94 -14.19
C HIS A 365 12.31 -6.40 -13.57
N LEU A 366 12.33 -6.04 -12.28
CA LEU A 366 11.21 -5.39 -11.62
C LEU A 366 10.87 -4.05 -12.28
N LEU A 367 11.87 -3.20 -12.53
CA LEU A 367 11.65 -1.91 -13.19
C LEU A 367 11.08 -2.07 -14.61
N GLN A 368 11.53 -3.08 -15.36
CA GLN A 368 11.00 -3.39 -16.69
C GLN A 368 9.53 -3.83 -16.61
N ALA A 369 9.20 -4.73 -15.67
CA ALA A 369 7.83 -5.21 -15.48
C ALA A 369 6.87 -4.06 -15.11
N ILE A 370 7.31 -3.13 -14.26
CA ILE A 370 6.56 -1.91 -13.91
C ILE A 370 6.35 -1.05 -15.16
N HIS A 371 7.40 -0.83 -15.96
CA HIS A 371 7.33 -0.04 -17.19
C HIS A 371 6.35 -0.65 -18.20
N ASP A 372 6.42 -1.96 -18.39
CA ASP A 372 5.56 -2.72 -19.33
C ASP A 372 4.14 -2.94 -18.79
N LYS A 373 3.87 -2.56 -17.54
CA LYS A 373 2.61 -2.81 -16.82
C LYS A 373 2.26 -4.31 -16.75
N ASP A 374 3.27 -5.17 -16.66
CA ASP A 374 3.09 -6.60 -16.45
C ASP A 374 2.94 -6.89 -14.95
N ALA A 375 1.68 -7.01 -14.52
CA ALA A 375 1.35 -7.22 -13.11
C ALA A 375 1.92 -8.54 -12.56
N ALA A 376 1.84 -9.64 -13.32
CA ALA A 376 2.30 -10.95 -12.88
C ALA A 376 3.82 -11.01 -12.77
N ALA A 377 4.55 -10.43 -13.73
CA ALA A 377 5.99 -10.32 -13.63
C ALA A 377 6.41 -9.38 -12.49
N SER A 378 5.70 -8.27 -12.31
CA SER A 378 5.97 -7.33 -11.20
C SER A 378 5.82 -8.02 -9.85
N GLU A 379 4.72 -8.74 -9.63
CA GLU A 379 4.47 -9.54 -8.42
C GLU A 379 5.58 -10.57 -8.18
N LEU A 380 5.98 -11.33 -9.21
CA LEU A 380 7.08 -12.28 -9.12
C LEU A 380 8.39 -11.61 -8.65
N TYR A 381 8.76 -10.47 -9.25
CA TYR A 381 10.01 -9.79 -8.91
C TYR A 381 9.95 -9.08 -7.56
N GLN A 382 8.80 -8.56 -7.16
CA GLN A 382 8.58 -8.03 -5.80
C GLN A 382 8.74 -9.14 -4.76
N GLY A 383 8.13 -10.30 -5.00
CA GLY A 383 8.31 -11.49 -4.17
C GLY A 383 9.78 -11.93 -4.09
N ALA A 384 10.53 -11.85 -5.20
CA ALA A 384 11.95 -12.19 -5.22
C ALA A 384 12.81 -11.22 -4.37
N VAL A 385 12.42 -9.94 -4.30
CA VAL A 385 13.08 -8.96 -3.44
C VAL A 385 12.77 -9.20 -1.96
N THR A 386 11.50 -9.39 -1.61
CA THR A 386 11.05 -9.55 -0.22
C THR A 386 11.40 -10.90 0.39
N ALA A 387 11.60 -11.94 -0.44
CA ALA A 387 11.89 -13.28 0.05
C ALA A 387 13.14 -13.35 0.94
N GLY A 388 14.20 -12.58 0.68
CA GLY A 388 15.34 -12.52 1.62
C GLY A 388 16.10 -13.85 1.80
N TRP A 389 16.09 -14.74 0.80
CA TRP A 389 16.71 -16.07 0.88
C TRP A 389 18.21 -16.04 1.24
N ASP A 390 18.90 -14.93 1.02
CA ASP A 390 20.35 -14.77 1.25
C ASP A 390 20.68 -13.91 2.47
N ILE A 391 19.72 -13.65 3.38
CA ILE A 391 19.98 -12.95 4.65
C ILE A 391 20.84 -13.79 5.60
N GLY A 392 20.72 -15.12 5.56
CA GLY A 392 21.52 -16.03 6.39
C GLY A 392 21.01 -16.21 7.83
N GLU A 393 19.92 -15.51 8.20
CA GLU A 393 19.29 -15.59 9.52
C GLU A 393 17.77 -15.80 9.40
N PRO A 394 17.10 -16.34 10.45
CA PRO A 394 15.64 -16.39 10.53
C PRO A 394 15.03 -14.99 10.50
N ILE A 395 14.26 -14.71 9.44
CA ILE A 395 13.47 -13.48 9.32
C ILE A 395 11.97 -13.78 9.49
N LEU A 396 11.24 -12.80 10.02
CA LEU A 396 9.79 -12.79 10.21
C LEU A 396 9.05 -12.16 9.03
N TYR A 397 9.66 -11.24 8.28
CA TYR A 397 9.16 -10.78 6.98
C TYR A 397 10.18 -9.90 6.28
N GLY A 398 9.98 -9.72 4.98
CA GLY A 398 10.67 -8.74 4.17
C GLY A 398 9.70 -7.72 3.61
N ASP A 399 10.18 -6.49 3.44
CA ASP A 399 9.49 -5.40 2.76
C ASP A 399 10.50 -4.63 1.90
N PHE A 400 10.04 -3.75 1.04
CA PHE A 400 10.94 -2.91 0.25
C PHE A 400 10.34 -1.57 -0.10
N THR A 401 11.21 -0.62 -0.41
CA THR A 401 10.80 0.67 -0.98
C THR A 401 11.69 1.02 -2.17
N ILE A 402 11.09 1.63 -3.19
CA ILE A 402 11.78 2.10 -4.39
C ILE A 402 11.72 3.63 -4.41
N ARG A 403 12.84 4.28 -4.73
CA ARG A 403 12.90 5.72 -5.00
C ARG A 403 13.67 6.02 -6.27
N HIS A 404 13.09 6.89 -7.08
CA HIS A 404 13.70 7.40 -8.31
C HIS A 404 14.15 8.85 -8.04
N TYR A 405 15.41 9.16 -8.33
CA TYR A 405 15.95 10.50 -8.08
C TYR A 405 17.10 10.88 -9.02
N ARG A 406 17.18 12.18 -9.30
CA ARG A 406 18.27 12.86 -10.02
C ARG A 406 19.08 13.61 -8.95
N ALA A 407 19.85 12.87 -8.16
CA ALA A 407 20.63 13.45 -7.07
C ALA A 407 21.90 12.63 -6.85
N GLU A 408 23.03 13.30 -6.77
CA GLU A 408 24.31 12.66 -6.42
C GLU A 408 24.51 12.60 -4.89
N ASN A 409 23.69 13.32 -4.12
CA ASN A 409 23.82 13.49 -2.68
C ASN A 409 22.98 12.44 -1.90
N PRO A 410 23.60 11.50 -1.17
CA PRO A 410 22.89 10.50 -0.36
C PRO A 410 21.93 11.08 0.68
N ALA A 411 22.20 12.27 1.22
CA ALA A 411 21.31 12.92 2.18
C ALA A 411 19.98 13.33 1.52
N LYS A 412 20.01 13.77 0.25
CA LYS A 412 18.79 14.06 -0.55
C LYS A 412 17.98 12.80 -0.79
N VAL A 413 18.66 11.70 -1.11
CA VAL A 413 18.04 10.39 -1.33
C VAL A 413 17.34 9.91 -0.06
N MET A 414 18.04 9.96 1.07
CA MET A 414 17.48 9.57 2.35
C MET A 414 16.28 10.45 2.72
N ALA A 415 16.37 11.76 2.50
CA ALA A 415 15.23 12.66 2.75
C ALA A 415 13.99 12.28 1.93
N LEU A 416 14.17 11.99 0.64
CA LEU A 416 13.09 11.54 -0.24
C LEU A 416 12.51 10.18 0.17
N ILE A 417 13.31 9.30 0.75
CA ILE A 417 12.81 8.04 1.33
C ILE A 417 11.94 8.37 2.55
N LEU A 418 12.46 9.24 3.42
CA LEU A 418 11.83 9.62 4.68
C LEU A 418 10.62 10.53 4.52
N THR A 419 10.25 11.04 3.35
CA THR A 419 8.95 11.74 3.20
C THR A 419 7.75 10.80 3.28
N SER A 420 7.97 9.49 3.08
CA SER A 420 6.93 8.47 3.13
C SER A 420 6.82 7.86 4.53
N PRO A 421 5.66 8.01 5.20
CA PRO A 421 5.35 7.30 6.43
C PRO A 421 5.57 5.78 6.37
N THR A 422 5.22 5.12 5.27
CA THR A 422 5.39 3.65 5.14
C THR A 422 6.88 3.27 5.08
N ALA A 423 7.69 4.03 4.33
CA ALA A 423 9.13 3.82 4.30
C ALA A 423 9.78 4.08 5.67
N ARG A 424 9.27 5.05 6.44
CA ARG A 424 9.71 5.25 7.84
C ARG A 424 9.33 4.06 8.71
N ASP A 425 8.08 3.58 8.68
CA ASP A 425 7.65 2.41 9.46
C ASP A 425 8.57 1.21 9.19
N MET A 426 8.87 0.93 7.91
CA MET A 426 9.81 -0.13 7.53
C MET A 426 11.22 0.13 8.07
N LEU A 427 11.79 1.32 7.84
CA LEU A 427 13.19 1.63 8.16
C LEU A 427 13.46 1.87 9.64
N PHE A 428 12.42 2.12 10.44
CA PHE A 428 12.48 2.36 11.88
C PHE A 428 11.75 1.29 12.70
N ASP A 429 11.38 0.16 12.09
CA ASP A 429 10.90 -0.99 12.84
C ASP A 429 11.99 -1.45 13.84
N PRO A 430 11.66 -1.63 15.14
CA PRO A 430 12.59 -2.15 16.16
C PRO A 430 13.12 -3.56 15.85
N ASN A 431 12.39 -4.33 15.05
CA ASN A 431 12.74 -5.67 14.61
C ASN A 431 13.49 -5.69 13.27
N LEU A 432 13.62 -4.55 12.58
CA LEU A 432 14.47 -4.46 11.40
C LEU A 432 15.89 -4.85 11.81
N SER A 433 16.42 -5.88 11.15
CA SER A 433 17.74 -6.45 11.45
C SER A 433 18.72 -6.23 10.30
N HIS A 434 18.23 -6.42 9.08
CA HIS A 434 19.03 -6.32 7.87
C HIS A 434 18.37 -5.40 6.86
N ILE A 435 19.22 -4.76 6.05
CA ILE A 435 18.83 -4.11 4.81
C ILE A 435 19.61 -4.72 3.64
N ALA A 436 18.99 -4.74 2.47
CA ALA A 436 19.67 -4.99 1.20
C ALA A 436 19.46 -3.79 0.28
N LEU A 437 20.50 -3.45 -0.48
CA LEU A 437 20.49 -2.28 -1.37
C LEU A 437 20.75 -2.72 -2.81
N ALA A 438 19.97 -2.16 -3.74
CA ALA A 438 20.16 -2.31 -5.18
C ALA A 438 19.92 -0.97 -5.87
N ALA A 439 20.64 -0.71 -6.97
CA ALA A 439 20.39 0.48 -7.76
C ALA A 439 20.59 0.20 -9.25
N VAL A 440 19.77 0.87 -10.06
CA VAL A 440 19.99 1.05 -11.49
C VAL A 440 20.37 2.51 -11.70
N GLN A 441 21.42 2.76 -12.46
CA GLN A 441 21.95 4.10 -12.70
C GLN A 441 22.16 4.32 -14.20
N ASN A 442 21.71 5.47 -14.70
CA ASN A 442 21.95 5.91 -16.08
C ASN A 442 21.92 7.44 -16.15
N GLU A 443 22.89 8.07 -16.82
CA GLU A 443 22.88 9.52 -17.14
C GLU A 443 22.51 10.46 -15.96
N GLY A 444 23.05 10.21 -14.76
CA GLY A 444 22.78 11.02 -13.55
C GLY A 444 21.42 10.75 -12.89
N SER A 445 20.65 9.80 -13.42
CA SER A 445 19.41 9.28 -12.87
C SER A 445 19.68 7.99 -12.10
N THR A 446 19.11 7.86 -10.90
CA THR A 446 19.22 6.64 -10.09
C THR A 446 17.84 6.17 -9.67
N SER A 447 17.61 4.88 -9.85
CA SER A 447 16.55 4.14 -9.18
C SER A 447 17.20 3.35 -8.05
N LEU A 448 16.78 3.55 -6.82
CA LEU A 448 17.27 2.86 -5.63
C LEU A 448 16.16 1.98 -5.06
N LEU A 449 16.50 0.74 -4.76
CA LEU A 449 15.67 -0.18 -4.01
C LEU A 449 16.35 -0.44 -2.66
N ILE A 450 15.57 -0.34 -1.59
CA ILE A 450 15.95 -0.75 -0.24
C ILE A 450 15.01 -1.86 0.19
N GLY A 451 15.53 -3.08 0.34
CA GLY A 451 14.83 -4.18 1.01
C GLY A 451 15.13 -4.13 2.51
N GLY A 452 14.10 -4.22 3.34
CA GLY A 452 14.19 -4.36 4.79
C GLY A 452 13.78 -5.76 5.22
N TYR A 453 14.49 -6.34 6.19
CA TYR A 453 14.21 -7.69 6.68
C TYR A 453 14.19 -7.73 8.21
N ASN A 454 13.02 -8.09 8.73
CA ASN A 454 12.76 -8.11 10.15
C ASN A 454 13.15 -9.47 10.73
N ARG A 455 13.87 -9.49 11.84
CA ARG A 455 14.16 -10.74 12.56
C ARG A 455 12.89 -11.28 13.19
N VAL A 456 12.88 -12.58 13.48
CA VAL A 456 11.90 -13.16 14.39
C VAL A 456 12.12 -12.58 15.79
N PRO A 457 11.12 -11.88 16.38
CA PRO A 457 11.24 -11.34 17.72
C PRO A 457 11.47 -12.43 18.75
N ASP A 458 12.31 -12.16 19.75
CA ASP A 458 12.55 -13.06 20.88
C ASP A 458 11.44 -12.86 21.93
N LEU A 459 10.28 -13.47 21.65
CA LEU A 459 9.11 -13.44 22.52
C LEU A 459 8.97 -14.77 23.24
N SER A 460 8.62 -14.72 24.52
CA SER A 460 8.21 -15.89 25.28
C SER A 460 6.90 -16.49 24.73
N GLU A 461 6.66 -17.75 25.03
CA GLU A 461 5.42 -18.46 24.66
C GLU A 461 4.16 -17.80 25.24
N ASP A 462 4.26 -17.20 26.43
CA ASP A 462 3.19 -16.40 27.03
C ASP A 462 2.96 -15.07 26.27
N GLU A 463 4.02 -14.35 25.93
CA GLU A 463 3.92 -13.08 25.19
C GLU A 463 3.31 -13.26 23.79
N LEU A 464 3.68 -14.33 23.08
CA LEU A 464 3.10 -14.66 21.78
C LEU A 464 1.57 -14.81 21.87
N VAL A 465 1.10 -15.63 22.81
CA VAL A 465 -0.33 -15.88 22.98
C VAL A 465 -1.05 -14.64 23.51
N ALA A 466 -0.45 -13.91 24.44
CA ALA A 466 -1.04 -12.70 25.01
C ALA A 466 -1.29 -11.62 23.95
N ARG A 467 -0.33 -11.37 23.05
CA ARG A 467 -0.50 -10.41 21.94
C ARG A 467 -1.64 -10.82 21.00
N ALA A 468 -1.67 -12.09 20.59
CA ALA A 468 -2.76 -12.60 19.75
C ALA A 468 -4.14 -12.45 20.43
N LEU A 469 -4.24 -12.77 21.73
CA LEU A 469 -5.47 -12.60 22.50
C LEU A 469 -5.87 -11.14 22.62
N ASN A 470 -4.93 -10.21 22.80
CA ASN A 470 -5.21 -8.78 22.87
C ASN A 470 -5.86 -8.27 21.57
N THR A 471 -5.36 -8.70 20.42
CA THR A 471 -5.95 -8.35 19.11
C THR A 471 -7.38 -8.90 18.97
N ILE A 472 -7.59 -10.17 19.33
CA ILE A 472 -8.93 -10.79 19.31
C ILE A 472 -9.89 -10.07 20.25
N ASN A 473 -9.43 -9.75 21.46
CA ASN A 473 -10.26 -9.11 22.49
C ASN A 473 -10.58 -7.66 22.14
N SER A 474 -9.65 -6.92 21.53
CA SER A 474 -9.89 -5.55 21.07
C SER A 474 -10.94 -5.52 19.95
N ALA A 475 -10.87 -6.46 19.00
CA ALA A 475 -11.89 -6.60 17.97
C ALA A 475 -13.27 -6.94 18.54
N ARG A 476 -13.34 -7.80 19.57
CA ARG A 476 -14.59 -8.14 20.27
C ARG A 476 -15.15 -6.96 21.07
N ASP A 477 -14.30 -6.21 21.77
CA ASP A 477 -14.71 -5.04 22.55
C ASP A 477 -15.28 -3.94 21.66
N ALA A 478 -14.70 -3.73 20.48
CA ALA A 478 -15.18 -2.75 19.50
C ALA A 478 -16.63 -2.98 19.02
N VAL A 479 -17.15 -4.21 19.12
CA VAL A 479 -18.56 -4.54 18.83
C VAL A 479 -19.41 -4.75 20.09
N GLY A 480 -18.88 -4.39 21.26
CA GLY A 480 -19.56 -4.51 22.56
C GLY A 480 -19.62 -5.92 23.13
N ASN A 481 -18.80 -6.84 22.63
CA ASN A 481 -18.71 -8.21 23.12
C ASN A 481 -17.62 -8.37 24.18
N ARG A 482 -17.83 -9.34 25.09
CA ARG A 482 -16.87 -9.63 26.16
C ARG A 482 -15.58 -10.23 25.61
N PRO A 483 -14.42 -10.08 26.28
CA PRO A 483 -13.20 -10.81 25.94
C PRO A 483 -13.41 -12.33 25.87
N VAL A 484 -12.49 -13.01 25.19
CA VAL A 484 -12.39 -14.47 25.16
C VAL A 484 -12.24 -15.00 26.59
N TYR A 485 -13.06 -15.98 26.95
CA TYR A 485 -12.91 -16.70 28.21
C TYR A 485 -11.81 -17.75 28.08
N ASP A 486 -10.93 -17.77 29.07
CA ASP A 486 -9.89 -18.78 29.20
C ASP A 486 -10.52 -20.19 29.25
N SER A 487 -10.04 -21.07 28.38
CA SER A 487 -10.41 -22.48 28.31
C SER A 487 -9.68 -23.35 29.34
N GLY A 488 -8.89 -22.75 30.23
CA GLY A 488 -8.20 -23.39 31.34
C GLY A 488 -7.06 -24.28 30.87
N ASP A 489 -7.20 -25.59 31.06
CA ASP A 489 -6.15 -26.56 30.76
C ASP A 489 -5.80 -26.60 29.27
N TYR A 490 -6.76 -26.33 28.39
CA TYR A 490 -6.52 -26.27 26.95
C TYR A 490 -5.70 -25.05 26.55
N GLN A 491 -5.93 -23.89 27.18
CA GLN A 491 -5.11 -22.71 26.95
C GLN A 491 -3.68 -22.92 27.45
N ARG A 492 -3.50 -23.55 28.62
CA ARG A 492 -2.15 -23.92 29.11
C ARG A 492 -1.43 -24.85 28.14
N ALA A 493 -2.12 -25.84 27.58
CA ALA A 493 -1.56 -26.71 26.56
C ALA A 493 -1.21 -25.94 25.27
N ALA A 494 -2.07 -25.00 24.86
CA ALA A 494 -1.86 -24.16 23.69
C ALA A 494 -0.62 -23.25 23.83
N VAL A 495 -0.37 -22.68 25.01
CA VAL A 495 0.85 -21.90 25.30
C VAL A 495 2.10 -22.78 25.14
N ILE A 496 2.13 -23.95 25.79
CA ILE A 496 3.28 -24.88 25.69
C ILE A 496 3.55 -25.27 24.24
N LEU A 497 2.48 -25.54 23.47
CA LEU A 497 2.58 -25.89 22.06
C LEU A 497 3.01 -24.71 21.18
N SER A 498 2.64 -23.48 21.54
CA SER A 498 3.13 -22.27 20.88
C SER A 498 4.65 -22.18 20.97
N GLY A 499 5.22 -22.40 22.16
CA GLY A 499 6.67 -22.48 22.35
C GLY A 499 7.32 -23.64 21.59
N ALA A 500 6.66 -24.80 21.54
CA ALA A 500 7.16 -25.94 20.77
C ALA A 500 7.17 -25.67 19.26
N ILE A 501 6.19 -24.95 18.72
CA ILE A 501 6.17 -24.51 17.32
C ILE A 501 7.30 -23.52 17.07
N ALA A 502 7.45 -22.50 17.92
CA ALA A 502 8.49 -21.47 17.79
C ALA A 502 9.90 -22.06 17.78
N ARG A 503 10.12 -23.16 18.51
CA ARG A 503 11.39 -23.92 18.54
C ARG A 503 11.54 -24.96 17.43
N GLY A 504 10.58 -25.07 16.51
CA GLY A 504 10.58 -26.06 15.43
C GLY A 504 10.41 -27.51 15.90
N GLN A 505 9.92 -27.74 17.12
CA GLN A 505 9.75 -29.08 17.71
C GLN A 505 8.45 -29.76 17.25
N VAL A 506 7.46 -28.99 16.80
CA VAL A 506 6.17 -29.46 16.29
C VAL A 506 5.65 -28.52 15.21
N THR A 507 4.87 -29.04 14.26
CA THR A 507 4.19 -28.20 13.26
C THR A 507 2.90 -27.61 13.83
N PRO A 508 2.41 -26.46 13.30
CA PRO A 508 1.15 -25.87 13.72
C PRO A 508 -0.01 -26.87 13.69
N ALA A 509 -0.17 -27.66 12.62
CA ALA A 509 -1.28 -28.60 12.55
C ALA A 509 -1.17 -29.75 13.56
N ARG A 510 0.04 -30.30 13.80
CA ARG A 510 0.22 -31.33 14.83
C ARG A 510 -0.06 -30.79 16.22
N ALA A 511 0.25 -29.52 16.48
CA ALA A 511 -0.13 -28.85 17.71
C ALA A 511 -1.65 -28.68 17.83
N THR A 512 -2.30 -28.19 16.77
CA THR A 512 -3.77 -28.09 16.68
C THR A 512 -4.44 -29.44 16.95
N ASP A 513 -4.03 -30.49 16.25
CA ASP A 513 -4.59 -31.84 16.40
C ASP A 513 -4.49 -32.33 17.84
N ARG A 514 -3.40 -32.04 18.54
CA ARG A 514 -3.23 -32.44 19.96
C ARG A 514 -4.25 -31.74 20.86
N VAL A 515 -4.45 -30.43 20.70
CA VAL A 515 -5.39 -29.66 21.53
C VAL A 515 -6.83 -30.03 21.16
N VAL A 516 -7.16 -30.09 19.86
CA VAL A 516 -8.49 -30.44 19.36
C VAL A 516 -8.90 -31.83 19.82
N ASN A 517 -8.03 -32.84 19.67
CA ASN A 517 -8.35 -34.20 20.13
C ASN A 517 -8.54 -34.26 21.65
N ALA A 518 -7.76 -33.52 22.43
CA ALA A 518 -7.95 -33.43 23.88
C ALA A 518 -9.29 -32.76 24.24
N MET A 519 -9.68 -31.71 23.52
CA MET A 519 -10.97 -31.03 23.71
C MET A 519 -12.14 -31.97 23.37
N VAL A 520 -12.13 -32.61 22.19
CA VAL A 520 -13.19 -33.53 21.74
C VAL A 520 -13.37 -34.68 22.74
N ASN A 521 -12.29 -35.32 23.17
CA ASN A 521 -12.35 -36.48 24.07
C ASN A 521 -12.90 -36.14 25.46
N ASN A 522 -12.57 -34.96 25.98
CA ASN A 522 -12.93 -34.56 27.34
C ASN A 522 -14.29 -33.84 27.41
N LEU A 523 -14.63 -33.03 26.40
CA LEU A 523 -15.87 -32.25 26.36
C LEU A 523 -17.03 -33.00 25.69
N GLN A 524 -16.75 -34.07 24.94
CA GLN A 524 -17.74 -34.87 24.21
C GLN A 524 -18.60 -34.04 23.24
N THR A 525 -18.02 -33.00 22.63
CA THR A 525 -18.66 -32.09 21.68
C THR A 525 -17.77 -31.83 20.47
N GLY A 526 -18.34 -31.28 19.40
CA GLY A 526 -17.59 -30.85 18.22
C GLY A 526 -16.63 -29.70 18.56
N VAL A 527 -15.48 -29.67 17.90
CA VAL A 527 -14.50 -28.59 18.06
C VAL A 527 -14.23 -27.97 16.70
N ARG A 528 -14.35 -26.65 16.63
CA ARG A 528 -14.04 -25.85 15.45
C ARG A 528 -12.75 -25.07 15.70
N TYR A 529 -12.02 -24.77 14.63
CA TYR A 529 -10.84 -23.95 14.72
C TYR A 529 -10.64 -23.09 13.48
N TRP A 530 -9.95 -21.96 13.68
CA TRP A 530 -9.47 -21.08 12.63
C TRP A 530 -7.94 -21.08 12.64
N THR A 531 -7.31 -21.08 11.47
CA THR A 531 -5.88 -20.85 11.33
C THR A 531 -5.70 -19.55 10.57
N LEU A 532 -5.11 -18.57 11.22
CA LEU A 532 -4.85 -17.24 10.69
C LEU A 532 -3.36 -17.05 10.47
N THR A 533 -3.03 -16.25 9.48
CA THR A 533 -1.66 -15.85 9.14
C THR A 533 -1.50 -14.38 9.46
N ALA A 534 -0.42 -14.03 10.16
CA ALA A 534 -0.15 -12.65 10.51
C ALA A 534 1.34 -12.30 10.37
N ARG A 535 1.62 -11.05 9.99
CA ARG A 535 2.96 -10.45 10.06
C ARG A 535 3.25 -9.85 11.43
N ASP A 536 2.18 -9.42 12.09
CA ASP A 536 2.20 -8.81 13.40
C ASP A 536 1.06 -9.38 14.23
N LEU A 537 1.35 -9.79 15.46
CA LEU A 537 0.35 -10.34 16.37
C LEU A 537 -0.61 -9.25 16.87
N ASP A 538 -0.25 -7.97 16.74
CA ASP A 538 -1.09 -6.84 17.14
C ASP A 538 -1.99 -6.34 15.99
N ASP A 539 -1.88 -6.91 14.79
CA ASP A 539 -2.60 -6.43 13.60
C ASP A 539 -2.90 -7.58 12.61
N PHE A 540 -4.02 -8.28 12.85
CA PHE A 540 -4.56 -9.27 11.93
C PHE A 540 -6.10 -9.29 11.95
N HIS A 541 -6.70 -9.71 10.83
CA HIS A 541 -8.15 -9.82 10.70
C HIS A 541 -8.71 -10.98 11.54
N VAL A 542 -9.61 -10.67 12.45
CA VAL A 542 -10.31 -11.66 13.29
C VAL A 542 -11.66 -12.00 12.62
N PRO A 543 -11.95 -13.29 12.33
CA PRO A 543 -13.19 -13.69 11.68
C PRO A 543 -14.45 -13.17 12.41
N ASP A 544 -15.41 -12.66 11.62
CA ASP A 544 -16.69 -12.12 12.11
C ASP A 544 -17.44 -13.05 13.07
N GLU A 545 -17.37 -14.36 12.84
CA GLU A 545 -17.99 -15.36 13.73
C GLU A 545 -17.43 -15.26 15.16
N LEU A 546 -16.12 -15.08 15.28
CA LEU A 546 -15.42 -14.97 16.56
C LEU A 546 -15.62 -13.60 17.18
N VAL A 547 -15.73 -12.54 16.37
CA VAL A 547 -15.95 -11.17 16.87
C VAL A 547 -17.38 -11.01 17.39
N ASN A 548 -18.38 -11.51 16.66
CA ASN A 548 -19.79 -11.30 16.95
C ASN A 548 -20.39 -12.27 17.98
N ALA A 549 -19.67 -13.35 18.35
CA ALA A 549 -20.11 -14.25 19.40
C ALA A 549 -20.25 -13.53 20.75
N ARG A 550 -21.44 -13.61 21.37
CA ARG A 550 -21.73 -13.04 22.69
C ARG A 550 -20.87 -13.66 23.78
N LEU A 551 -20.61 -14.96 23.67
CA LEU A 551 -19.69 -15.71 24.53
C LEU A 551 -18.74 -16.51 23.65
N LEU A 552 -17.44 -16.44 23.93
CA LEU A 552 -16.43 -17.25 23.26
C LEU A 552 -15.46 -17.78 24.32
N ARG A 553 -15.49 -19.09 24.57
CA ARG A 553 -14.44 -19.78 25.32
C ARG A 553 -13.54 -20.50 24.33
N ALA A 554 -12.27 -20.12 24.28
CA ALA A 554 -11.34 -20.62 23.28
C ALA A 554 -9.95 -20.91 23.85
N ALA A 555 -9.20 -21.73 23.14
CA ALA A 555 -7.76 -21.88 23.29
C ALA A 555 -7.07 -21.22 22.09
N VAL A 556 -6.02 -20.44 22.33
CA VAL A 556 -5.25 -19.74 21.30
C VAL A 556 -3.80 -20.21 21.30
N ILE A 557 -3.34 -20.67 20.14
CA ILE A 557 -1.92 -20.89 19.82
C ILE A 557 -1.46 -19.70 18.97
N ALA A 558 -0.29 -19.14 19.28
CA ALA A 558 0.34 -18.13 18.46
C ALA A 558 1.84 -18.40 18.42
N ALA A 559 2.40 -18.61 17.22
CA ALA A 559 3.83 -18.87 17.10
C ALA A 559 4.36 -18.47 15.72
N PRO A 560 5.61 -18.00 15.62
CA PRO A 560 6.29 -17.90 14.34
C PRO A 560 6.53 -19.31 13.79
N TYR A 561 6.21 -19.52 12.52
CA TYR A 561 6.41 -20.78 11.83
C TYR A 561 6.88 -20.51 10.39
N ARG A 562 7.96 -21.17 9.98
CA ARG A 562 8.43 -21.18 8.60
C ARG A 562 8.08 -22.50 7.95
N HIS A 563 7.26 -22.48 6.92
CA HIS A 563 7.05 -23.65 6.07
C HIS A 563 8.37 -24.05 5.39
N PRO A 564 8.65 -25.34 5.13
CA PRO A 564 9.89 -25.77 4.47
C PRO A 564 10.17 -25.06 3.13
N ASP A 565 9.11 -24.72 2.39
CA ASP A 565 9.18 -24.03 1.10
C ASP A 565 9.22 -22.50 1.22
N ASP A 566 9.03 -21.95 2.44
CA ASP A 566 8.98 -20.52 2.67
C ASP A 566 10.35 -19.96 3.04
N PRO A 567 10.70 -18.73 2.59
CA PRO A 567 11.97 -18.12 2.99
C PRO A 567 11.97 -17.63 4.44
N TRP A 568 10.80 -17.29 4.98
CA TRP A 568 10.63 -16.56 6.25
C TRP A 568 9.52 -17.16 7.11
N HIS A 569 9.54 -16.81 8.39
CA HIS A 569 8.53 -17.22 9.36
C HIS A 569 7.30 -16.33 9.26
N LEU A 570 6.11 -16.86 9.40
CA LEU A 570 4.91 -16.07 9.67
C LEU A 570 4.34 -16.43 11.02
N TYR A 571 3.65 -15.50 11.67
CA TYR A 571 2.84 -15.88 12.81
C TYR A 571 1.66 -16.72 12.34
N ARG A 572 1.52 -17.89 12.95
CA ARG A 572 0.32 -18.72 12.85
C ARG A 572 -0.48 -18.54 14.13
N VAL A 573 -1.66 -17.97 14.00
CA VAL A 573 -2.61 -17.80 15.10
C VAL A 573 -3.73 -18.81 14.91
N ILE A 574 -3.83 -19.78 15.81
CA ILE A 574 -4.85 -20.82 15.75
C ILE A 574 -5.81 -20.63 16.92
N ILE A 575 -7.09 -20.43 16.60
CA ILE A 575 -8.15 -20.20 17.59
C ILE A 575 -9.06 -21.41 17.59
N MET A 576 -9.16 -22.11 18.71
CA MET A 576 -9.91 -23.36 18.86
C MET A 576 -11.02 -23.21 19.91
N TYR A 577 -12.22 -23.68 19.62
CA TYR A 577 -13.36 -23.62 20.54
C TYR A 577 -14.29 -24.81 20.33
N ALA A 578 -14.96 -25.24 21.41
CA ALA A 578 -16.03 -26.22 21.33
C ALA A 578 -17.30 -25.58 20.74
N GLU A 579 -18.11 -26.35 20.01
CA GLU A 579 -19.35 -25.84 19.40
C GLU A 579 -20.35 -25.30 20.43
N ASP A 580 -20.36 -25.87 21.64
CA ASP A 580 -21.23 -25.41 22.74
C ASP A 580 -20.68 -24.16 23.49
N ASP A 581 -19.42 -23.80 23.24
CA ASP A 581 -18.67 -22.73 23.90
C ASP A 581 -18.67 -21.39 23.13
N ILE A 582 -19.39 -21.34 22.00
CA ILE A 582 -19.69 -20.13 21.25
C ILE A 582 -21.21 -19.88 21.25
N ARG A 583 -21.64 -18.65 21.55
CA ARG A 583 -23.08 -18.29 21.62
C ARG A 583 -23.38 -16.93 21.06
#